data_AF-A0A2G5PEX6-F1
#
_entry.id   AF-A0A2G5PEX6-F1
#
_cell.length_a   1.000
_cell.length_b   1.000
_cell.length_c   1.000
_cell.angle_alpha   90.00
_cell.angle_beta   90.00
_cell.angle_gamma   90.00
#
_symmetry.space_group_name_H-M   'P 1'
#
loop_
_entity.id
_entity.type
_entity.pdbx_description
1 polymer ?
#
loop_
_entity_poly.entity_id
_entity_poly.type
_entity_poly.pdbx_seq_one_letter_code
_entity_poly.pdbx_strand_id
1 'polypeptide(L)'
;MDNYEFITYEEWGRKFFEVAVTEERIADSFAAIAGDAFTLGPMAQGPGKLAKVTANVNIGQPKATRHLGEAITFTIRIPLDIELLVDLRLDKQRFNVDGEVLVRAVARAAEPLLLILDVAKPRPSDISVHVSSKSLRGEIVRIIGGVDEEIRRFTAAHVCDQIDSPESKKAQVIHVGDMIDETWQGI
;
A
#
# COMPACT_ATOMS: atom_id res chain seq x y z
N MET A 1 -10.53 -10.41 -47.15
CA MET A 1 -9.59 -11.23 -46.36
C MET A 1 -9.13 -10.32 -45.25
N ASP A 2 -9.48 -10.63 -44.01
CA ASP A 2 -9.06 -9.84 -42.87
C ASP A 2 -7.53 -9.87 -42.79
N ASN A 3 -6.92 -8.69 -42.79
CA ASN A 3 -5.47 -8.53 -42.88
C ASN A 3 -4.89 -8.59 -41.46
N TYR A 4 -4.85 -9.79 -40.88
CA TYR A 4 -4.25 -10.02 -39.57
C TYR A 4 -2.73 -10.09 -39.67
N GLU A 5 -2.05 -9.38 -38.78
CA GLU A 5 -0.62 -9.52 -38.57
C GLU A 5 -0.37 -10.61 -37.51
N PHE A 6 0.37 -11.66 -37.88
CA PHE A 6 0.72 -12.74 -36.96
C PHE A 6 2.03 -12.39 -36.24
N ILE A 7 2.04 -12.57 -34.92
CA ILE A 7 3.20 -12.35 -34.03
C ILE A 7 3.59 -13.64 -33.32
N THR A 8 4.78 -13.69 -32.72
CA THR A 8 5.20 -14.87 -31.95
C THR A 8 4.43 -15.00 -30.64
N TYR A 9 4.41 -16.19 -30.04
CA TYR A 9 3.74 -16.40 -28.75
C TYR A 9 4.38 -15.59 -27.62
N GLU A 10 5.70 -15.40 -27.66
CA GLU A 10 6.43 -14.58 -26.70
C GLU A 10 6.03 -13.10 -26.81
N GLU A 11 5.95 -12.58 -28.04
CA GLU A 11 5.52 -11.20 -28.27
C GLU A 11 4.05 -11.00 -27.85
N TRP A 12 3.19 -11.96 -28.18
CA TRP A 12 1.80 -11.95 -27.76
C TRP A 12 1.67 -11.93 -26.23
N GLY A 13 2.38 -12.82 -25.54
CA GLY A 13 2.36 -12.91 -24.08
C GLY A 13 2.82 -11.61 -23.43
N ARG A 14 3.86 -10.98 -23.99
CA ARG A 14 4.30 -9.67 -23.50
C ARG A 14 3.23 -8.58 -23.67
N LYS A 15 2.64 -8.46 -24.87
CA LYS A 15 1.56 -7.49 -25.13
C LYS A 15 0.33 -7.74 -24.26
N PHE A 16 -0.01 -9.01 -24.02
CA PHE A 16 -1.10 -9.39 -23.12
C PHE A 16 -0.87 -8.83 -21.70
N PHE A 17 0.32 -8.99 -21.13
CA PHE A 17 0.63 -8.47 -19.80
C PHE A 17 0.54 -6.93 -19.73
N GLU A 18 0.97 -6.23 -20.78
CA GLU A 18 0.89 -4.77 -20.85
C GLU A 18 -0.55 -4.25 -20.92
N VAL A 19 -1.47 -5.03 -21.47
CA VAL A 19 -2.91 -4.71 -21.51
C VAL A 19 -3.62 -5.15 -20.24
N ALA A 20 -3.31 -6.36 -19.74
CA ALA A 20 -4.01 -6.97 -18.61
C ALA A 20 -3.71 -6.26 -17.28
N VAL A 21 -2.47 -5.78 -17.09
CA VAL A 21 -2.01 -5.17 -15.84
C VAL A 21 -1.92 -3.66 -15.97
N THR A 22 -3.05 -3.00 -15.74
CA THR A 22 -3.18 -1.53 -15.79
C THR A 22 -2.96 -0.91 -14.40
N GLU A 23 -2.58 0.37 -14.37
CA GLU A 23 -2.41 1.10 -13.12
C GLU A 23 -3.70 1.15 -12.28
N GLU A 24 -4.84 1.38 -12.93
CA GLU A 24 -6.16 1.44 -12.29
C GLU A 24 -6.51 0.12 -11.59
N ARG A 25 -6.39 -1.01 -12.30
CA ARG A 25 -6.65 -2.33 -11.71
C ARG A 25 -5.76 -2.62 -10.50
N ILE A 26 -4.51 -2.20 -10.56
CA ILE A 26 -3.57 -2.36 -9.44
C ILE A 26 -3.98 -1.45 -8.28
N ALA A 27 -4.27 -0.17 -8.53
CA ALA A 27 -4.72 0.76 -7.50
C ALA A 27 -6.00 0.26 -6.79
N ASP A 28 -6.99 -0.22 -7.54
CA ASP A 28 -8.25 -0.75 -7.02
C ASP A 28 -8.03 -2.02 -6.18
N SER A 29 -7.17 -2.92 -6.66
CA SER A 29 -6.80 -4.13 -5.91
C SER A 29 -6.12 -3.77 -4.59
N PHE A 30 -5.25 -2.75 -4.59
CA PHE A 30 -4.62 -2.25 -3.37
C PHE A 30 -5.58 -1.47 -2.48
N ALA A 31 -6.64 -0.86 -2.99
CA ALA A 31 -7.64 -0.21 -2.13
C ALA A 31 -8.33 -1.24 -1.22
N ALA A 32 -8.54 -2.47 -1.71
CA ALA A 32 -9.04 -3.58 -0.89
C ALA A 32 -8.00 -4.09 0.13
N ILE A 33 -6.70 -4.00 -0.20
CA ILE A 33 -5.59 -4.42 0.67
C ILE A 33 -5.24 -3.32 1.69
N ALA A 34 -5.46 -2.04 1.37
CA ALA A 34 -5.01 -0.94 2.20
C ALA A 34 -5.64 -0.97 3.60
N GLY A 35 -6.79 -1.63 3.78
CA GLY A 35 -7.41 -1.88 5.07
C GLY A 35 -8.24 -0.70 5.59
N ASP A 36 -8.86 -0.91 6.76
CA ASP A 36 -9.64 0.12 7.45
C ASP A 36 -8.76 1.03 8.31
N ALA A 37 -9.32 2.17 8.73
CA ALA A 37 -8.68 3.03 9.72
C ALA A 37 -8.34 2.27 11.01
N PHE A 38 -7.20 2.59 11.62
CA PHE A 38 -6.73 1.93 12.84
C PHE A 38 -6.17 2.91 13.86
N THR A 39 -6.15 2.50 15.13
CA THR A 39 -5.66 3.33 16.24
C THR A 39 -4.43 2.72 16.88
N LEU A 40 -3.42 3.56 17.13
CA LEU A 40 -2.20 3.24 17.84
C LEU A 40 -2.18 3.90 19.22
N GLY A 41 -1.78 3.15 20.24
CA GLY A 41 -1.59 3.65 21.60
C GLY A 41 -2.78 3.41 22.54
N PRO A 42 -2.80 4.06 23.72
CA PRO A 42 -1.92 5.17 24.11
C PRO A 42 -0.47 4.73 24.41
N MET A 43 0.50 5.45 23.84
CA MET A 43 1.94 5.25 24.02
C MET A 43 2.52 6.31 24.95
N ALA A 44 3.37 5.92 25.90
CA ALA A 44 4.01 6.87 26.80
C ALA A 44 5.29 7.43 26.17
N GLN A 45 5.32 8.74 25.91
CA GLN A 45 6.34 9.42 25.11
C GLN A 45 6.89 10.67 25.83
N GLY A 46 8.02 11.18 25.34
CA GLY A 46 8.69 12.36 25.90
C GLY A 46 9.47 12.13 27.20
N PRO A 47 10.17 13.16 27.71
CA PRO A 47 10.95 13.07 28.94
C PRO A 47 10.10 12.61 30.13
N GLY A 48 10.58 11.60 30.86
CA GLY A 48 9.85 11.06 32.02
C GLY A 48 8.55 10.32 31.68
N LYS A 49 8.27 10.02 30.40
CA LYS A 49 7.05 9.34 29.94
C LYS A 49 5.77 10.07 30.37
N LEU A 50 5.83 11.40 30.44
CA LEU A 50 4.74 12.23 30.93
C LEU A 50 3.64 12.46 29.89
N ALA A 51 3.97 12.33 28.59
CA ALA A 51 3.00 12.45 27.52
C ALA A 51 2.40 11.07 27.19
N LYS A 52 1.08 11.00 27.01
CA LYS A 52 0.41 9.87 26.38
C LYS A 52 0.00 10.26 24.97
N VAL A 53 0.39 9.48 23.99
CA VAL A 53 0.11 9.77 22.58
C VAL A 53 -0.77 8.66 22.00
N THR A 54 -1.85 9.06 21.35
CA THR A 54 -2.71 8.17 20.55
C THR A 54 -2.68 8.67 19.12
N ALA A 55 -2.61 7.76 18.14
CA ALA A 55 -2.66 8.10 16.73
C ALA A 55 -3.82 7.35 16.07
N ASN A 56 -4.76 8.07 15.46
CA ASN A 56 -5.77 7.48 14.60
C ASN A 56 -5.29 7.64 13.15
N VAL A 57 -5.09 6.53 12.47
CA VAL A 57 -4.57 6.49 11.10
C VAL A 57 -5.72 6.13 10.17
N ASN A 58 -6.03 7.03 9.26
CA ASN A 58 -6.92 6.80 8.14
C ASN A 58 -6.10 6.53 6.88
N ILE A 59 -6.49 5.53 6.13
CA ILE A 59 -5.78 5.09 4.93
C ILE A 59 -6.56 5.61 3.72
N GLY A 60 -5.89 6.38 2.87
CA GLY A 60 -6.48 7.00 1.69
C GLY A 60 -6.37 6.12 0.44
N GLN A 61 -6.92 6.64 -0.65
CA GLN A 61 -6.98 5.93 -1.93
C GLN A 61 -5.57 5.73 -2.56
N PRO A 62 -5.14 4.47 -2.81
CA PRO A 62 -3.87 4.17 -3.44
C PRO A 62 -3.75 4.74 -4.85
N LYS A 63 -2.52 5.10 -5.25
CA LYS A 63 -2.17 5.46 -6.62
C LYS A 63 -1.02 4.59 -7.10
N ALA A 64 -1.26 3.83 -8.16
CA ALA A 64 -0.24 3.03 -8.81
C ALA A 64 0.44 3.83 -9.92
N THR A 65 1.72 3.56 -10.14
CA THR A 65 2.48 4.03 -11.29
C THR A 65 3.23 2.83 -11.86
N ARG A 66 3.02 2.56 -13.15
CA ARG A 66 3.55 1.41 -13.85
C ARG A 66 4.87 1.75 -14.51
N HIS A 67 5.81 0.81 -14.42
CA HIS A 67 7.11 0.89 -15.07
C HIS A 67 7.28 -0.31 -16.00
N LEU A 68 7.53 -0.02 -17.28
CA LEU A 68 7.79 -1.03 -18.30
C LEU A 68 9.30 -1.27 -18.40
N GLY A 69 9.69 -2.53 -18.29
CA GLY A 69 11.07 -2.99 -18.49
C GLY A 69 11.09 -4.47 -18.80
N GLU A 70 12.13 -5.19 -18.39
CA GLU A 70 12.17 -6.65 -18.46
C GLU A 70 10.95 -7.28 -17.78
N ALA A 71 10.60 -6.80 -16.59
CA ALA A 71 9.34 -7.07 -15.91
C ALA A 71 8.44 -5.82 -15.90
N ILE A 72 7.13 -6.02 -15.79
CA ILE A 72 6.18 -4.95 -15.50
C ILE A 72 6.13 -4.78 -13.99
N THR A 73 6.53 -3.60 -13.51
CA THR A 73 6.58 -3.30 -12.07
C THR A 73 5.72 -2.10 -11.73
N PHE A 74 5.35 -1.98 -10.47
CA PHE A 74 4.47 -0.93 -9.96
C PHE A 74 5.07 -0.31 -8.71
N THR A 75 4.96 1.02 -8.66
CA THR A 75 5.10 1.80 -7.44
C THR A 75 3.72 2.23 -6.99
N ILE A 76 3.29 1.79 -5.82
CA ILE A 76 2.00 2.12 -5.23
C ILE A 76 2.23 3.08 -4.08
N ARG A 77 1.59 4.25 -4.15
CA ARG A 77 1.61 5.26 -3.09
C ARG A 77 0.26 5.29 -2.39
N ILE A 78 0.26 5.09 -1.08
CA ILE A 78 -0.93 5.07 -0.25
C ILE A 78 -0.86 6.25 0.73
N PRO A 79 -1.67 7.30 0.54
CA PRO A 79 -1.67 8.44 1.45
C PRO A 79 -2.28 8.05 2.80
N LEU A 80 -1.75 8.62 3.88
CA LEU A 80 -2.25 8.45 5.25
C LEU A 80 -2.65 9.80 5.82
N ASP A 81 -3.78 9.84 6.50
CA ASP A 81 -4.20 10.98 7.34
C ASP A 81 -4.16 10.52 8.81
N ILE A 82 -3.32 11.16 9.62
CA ILE A 82 -3.04 10.74 10.98
C ILE A 82 -3.45 11.83 11.96
N GLU A 83 -4.49 11.56 12.76
CA GLU A 83 -4.87 12.40 13.90
C GLU A 83 -4.07 11.96 15.13
N LEU A 84 -3.17 12.82 15.60
CA LEU A 84 -2.43 12.63 16.84
C LEU A 84 -3.11 13.35 18.00
N LEU A 85 -3.37 12.62 19.07
CA LEU A 85 -3.78 13.16 20.37
C LEU A 85 -2.62 13.03 21.36
N VAL A 86 -2.08 14.17 21.81
CA VAL A 86 -1.02 14.25 22.81
C VAL A 86 -1.61 14.75 24.13
N ASP A 87 -1.62 13.89 25.15
CA ASP A 87 -2.10 14.16 26.50
C ASP A 87 -0.91 14.36 27.45
N LEU A 88 -0.75 15.59 27.94
CA LEU A 88 0.28 16.02 28.90
C LEU A 88 -0.26 16.09 30.34
N ARG A 89 -1.36 15.37 30.63
CA ARG A 89 -2.16 15.36 31.87
C ARG A 89 -2.91 16.66 32.14
N LEU A 90 -2.22 17.79 32.15
CA LEU A 90 -2.81 19.12 32.37
C LEU A 90 -3.43 19.70 31.10
N ASP A 91 -2.99 19.21 29.94
CA ASP A 91 -3.37 19.74 28.64
C ASP A 91 -3.43 18.60 27.60
N LYS A 92 -4.38 18.71 26.67
CA LYS A 92 -4.57 17.76 25.56
C LYS A 92 -4.54 18.51 24.25
N GLN A 93 -3.64 18.12 23.38
CA GLN A 93 -3.40 18.77 22.10
C GLN A 93 -3.65 17.79 20.95
N ARG A 94 -4.28 18.29 19.87
CA ARG A 94 -4.54 17.52 18.65
C ARG A 94 -3.68 18.05 17.51
N PHE A 95 -3.17 17.14 16.70
CA PHE A 95 -2.39 17.46 15.50
C PHE A 95 -2.83 16.57 14.35
N ASN A 96 -2.89 17.14 13.16
CA ASN A 96 -3.05 16.36 11.93
C ASN A 96 -1.69 16.23 11.27
N VAL A 97 -1.39 15.03 10.81
CA VAL A 97 -0.10 14.65 10.24
C VAL A 97 -0.36 13.84 8.99
N ASP A 98 0.24 14.27 7.89
CA ASP A 98 0.16 13.53 6.64
C ASP A 98 1.24 12.43 6.63
N GLY A 99 0.91 11.28 6.07
CA GLY A 99 1.87 10.22 5.82
C GLY A 99 1.71 9.62 4.43
N GLU A 100 2.68 8.81 4.04
CA GLU A 100 2.61 8.04 2.79
C GLU A 100 3.29 6.68 3.00
N VAL A 101 2.65 5.62 2.52
CA VAL A 101 3.24 4.29 2.37
C VAL A 101 3.63 4.07 0.92
N LEU A 102 4.86 3.62 0.70
CA LEU A 102 5.34 3.19 -0.60
C LEU A 102 5.39 1.66 -0.67
N VAL A 103 4.60 1.08 -1.57
CA VAL A 103 4.61 -0.38 -1.82
C VAL A 103 5.08 -0.63 -3.24
N ARG A 104 5.82 -1.73 -3.44
CA ARG A 104 6.29 -2.17 -4.75
C ARG A 104 5.63 -3.48 -5.12
N ALA A 105 5.25 -3.64 -6.38
CA ALA A 105 4.72 -4.90 -6.88
C ALA A 105 5.30 -5.24 -8.26
N VAL A 106 5.33 -6.53 -8.58
CA VAL A 106 5.80 -7.06 -9.87
C VAL A 106 4.72 -7.96 -10.44
N ALA A 107 4.32 -7.73 -11.69
CA ALA A 107 3.46 -8.66 -12.39
C ALA A 107 4.29 -9.81 -12.96
N ARG A 108 3.94 -11.04 -12.59
CA ARG A 108 4.63 -12.27 -12.98
C ARG A 108 3.69 -13.20 -13.72
N ALA A 109 4.21 -13.85 -14.76
CA ALA A 109 3.58 -15.02 -15.34
C ALA A 109 4.02 -16.26 -14.56
N ALA A 110 3.09 -17.17 -14.30
CA ALA A 110 3.37 -18.46 -13.66
C ALA A 110 2.54 -19.59 -14.29
N GLU A 111 3.01 -20.83 -14.15
CA GLU A 111 2.27 -22.00 -14.61
C GLU A 111 0.96 -22.21 -13.83
N PRO A 112 -0.11 -22.76 -14.46
CA PRO A 112 -0.18 -23.12 -15.87
C PRO A 112 -0.53 -21.94 -16.81
N LEU A 113 -1.23 -20.93 -16.32
CA LEU A 113 -1.50 -19.65 -17.02
C LEU A 113 -1.97 -18.61 -16.01
N LEU A 114 -1.15 -18.40 -14.98
CA LEU A 114 -1.44 -17.49 -13.87
C LEU A 114 -0.76 -16.14 -14.10
N LEU A 115 -1.48 -15.08 -13.77
CA LEU A 115 -0.93 -13.75 -13.60
C LEU A 115 -0.89 -13.47 -12.10
N ILE A 116 0.31 -13.36 -11.55
CA ILE A 116 0.55 -13.14 -10.13
C ILE A 116 1.06 -11.71 -9.94
N LEU A 117 0.40 -10.96 -9.08
CA LEU A 117 0.91 -9.71 -8.55
C LEU A 117 1.75 -9.98 -7.30
N ASP A 118 3.05 -10.09 -7.49
CA ASP A 118 4.01 -10.27 -6.40
C ASP A 118 4.24 -8.94 -5.67
N VAL A 119 3.59 -8.79 -4.52
CA VAL A 119 3.63 -7.57 -3.71
C VAL A 119 4.73 -7.66 -2.66
N ALA A 120 5.67 -6.71 -2.70
CA ALA A 120 6.72 -6.61 -1.69
C ALA A 120 6.16 -6.08 -0.36
N LYS A 121 6.47 -6.78 0.73
CA LYS A 121 6.14 -6.31 2.09
C LYS A 121 6.86 -5.00 2.41
N PRO A 122 6.14 -3.93 2.77
CA PRO A 122 6.78 -2.66 3.10
C PRO A 122 7.56 -2.76 4.41
N ARG A 123 8.68 -2.07 4.47
CA ARG A 123 9.47 -1.88 5.70
C ARG A 123 9.10 -0.55 6.32
N PRO A 124 9.38 -0.31 7.62
CA PRO A 124 9.16 1.01 8.24
C PRO A 124 9.82 2.18 7.48
N SER A 125 10.93 1.92 6.78
CA SER A 125 11.61 2.90 5.91
C SER A 125 10.85 3.27 4.64
N ASP A 126 9.88 2.45 4.22
CA ASP A 126 8.98 2.73 3.11
C ASP A 126 7.74 3.55 3.55
N ILE A 127 7.65 3.94 4.83
CA ILE A 127 6.62 4.86 5.36
C ILE A 127 7.26 6.20 5.67
N SER A 128 6.66 7.27 5.17
CA SER A 128 6.99 8.64 5.53
C SER A 128 5.87 9.25 6.36
N VAL A 129 6.23 10.06 7.34
CA VAL A 129 5.32 10.80 8.20
C VAL A 129 5.80 12.24 8.25
N HIS A 130 4.95 13.17 7.85
CA HIS A 130 5.28 14.58 7.71
C HIS A 130 4.46 15.40 8.69
N VAL A 131 5.13 15.85 9.74
CA VAL A 131 4.51 16.66 10.78
C VAL A 131 4.79 18.13 10.46
N SER A 132 3.74 18.92 10.16
CA SER A 132 3.90 20.35 9.95
C SER A 132 4.33 21.05 11.25
N SER A 133 5.55 21.58 11.26
CA SER A 133 6.15 22.20 12.45
C SER A 133 5.71 23.64 12.70
N LYS A 134 4.98 24.27 11.77
CA LYS A 134 4.66 25.71 11.84
C LYS A 134 3.84 26.12 13.08
N SER A 135 3.14 25.18 13.72
CA SER A 135 2.34 25.42 14.93
C SER A 135 2.88 24.72 16.19
N LEU A 136 3.99 23.97 16.09
CA LEU A 136 4.45 23.11 17.18
C LEU A 136 5.44 23.82 18.12
N ARG A 137 5.16 23.74 19.42
CA ARG A 137 6.10 24.18 20.48
C ARG A 137 7.27 23.21 20.59
N GLY A 138 8.46 23.70 20.92
CA GLY A 138 9.70 22.90 20.92
C GLY A 138 9.68 21.64 21.82
N GLU A 139 8.92 21.64 22.91
CA GLU A 139 8.73 20.47 23.78
C GLU A 139 7.88 19.38 23.09
N ILE A 140 6.89 19.78 22.30
CA ILE A 140 6.00 18.88 21.56
C ILE A 140 6.74 18.23 20.38
N VAL A 141 7.68 18.95 19.75
CA VAL A 141 8.52 18.41 18.66
C VAL A 141 9.30 17.16 19.12
N ARG A 142 9.83 17.16 20.35
CA ARG A 142 10.57 16.01 20.89
C ARG A 142 9.68 14.79 21.13
N ILE A 143 8.43 15.02 21.56
CA ILE A 143 7.44 13.96 21.76
C ILE A 143 7.08 13.35 20.42
N ILE A 144 6.80 14.17 19.41
CA ILE A 144 6.39 13.70 18.09
C ILE A 144 7.52 12.94 17.37
N GLY A 145 8.79 13.35 17.53
CA GLY A 145 9.93 12.64 16.93
C GLY A 145 10.03 11.16 17.35
N GLY A 146 9.66 10.82 18.59
CA GLY A 146 9.60 9.42 19.05
C GLY A 146 8.32 8.67 18.66
N VAL A 147 7.27 9.40 18.27
CA VAL A 147 5.99 8.83 17.83
C VAL A 147 6.05 8.42 16.36
N ASP A 148 6.75 9.18 15.53
CA ASP A 148 6.94 8.92 14.11
C ASP A 148 7.49 7.51 13.83
N GLU A 149 8.58 7.12 14.50
CA GLU A 149 9.16 5.78 14.36
C GLU A 149 8.14 4.66 14.67
N GLU A 150 7.34 4.88 15.71
CA GLU A 150 6.34 3.90 16.15
C GLU A 150 5.16 3.82 15.18
N ILE A 151 4.71 4.95 14.64
CA ILE A 151 3.72 4.99 13.56
C ILE A 151 4.25 4.22 12.36
N ARG A 152 5.46 4.50 11.87
CA ARG A 152 6.04 3.78 10.72
C ARG A 152 6.11 2.28 10.97
N ARG A 153 6.54 1.88 12.18
CA ARG A 153 6.67 0.46 12.55
C ARG A 153 5.32 -0.25 12.52
N PHE A 154 4.31 0.32 13.16
CA PHE A 154 2.97 -0.28 13.19
C PHE A 154 2.26 -0.24 11.85
N THR A 155 2.36 0.86 11.10
CA THR A 155 1.79 0.96 9.76
C THR A 155 2.42 -0.08 8.82
N ALA A 156 3.74 -0.27 8.86
CA ALA A 156 4.40 -1.32 8.08
C ALA A 156 3.84 -2.70 8.42
N ALA A 157 3.73 -3.03 9.72
CA ALA A 157 3.20 -4.30 10.18
C ALA A 157 1.74 -4.50 9.74
N HIS A 158 0.90 -3.47 9.92
CA HIS A 158 -0.49 -3.50 9.51
C HIS A 158 -0.65 -3.76 8.01
N VAL A 159 0.09 -3.02 7.17
CA VAL A 159 0.04 -3.24 5.71
C VAL A 159 0.58 -4.63 5.34
N CYS A 160 1.60 -5.14 6.04
CA CYS A 160 2.08 -6.52 5.83
C CYS A 160 0.99 -7.55 6.15
N ASP A 161 0.28 -7.39 7.26
CA ASP A 161 -0.80 -8.29 7.68
C ASP A 161 -1.94 -8.26 6.66
N GLN A 162 -2.27 -7.08 6.13
CA GLN A 162 -3.29 -6.96 5.07
C GLN A 162 -2.83 -7.61 3.76
N ILE A 163 -1.58 -7.43 3.34
CA ILE A 163 -1.01 -8.11 2.16
C ILE A 163 -1.06 -9.63 2.33
N ASP A 164 -0.86 -10.12 3.56
CA ASP A 164 -0.86 -11.55 3.88
C ASP A 164 -2.25 -12.15 4.05
N SER A 165 -3.31 -11.34 4.10
CA SER A 165 -4.67 -11.81 4.33
C SER A 165 -5.12 -12.80 3.25
N PRO A 166 -5.97 -13.79 3.57
CA PRO A 166 -6.45 -14.76 2.59
C PRO A 166 -7.15 -14.11 1.39
N GLU A 167 -7.91 -13.04 1.62
CA GLU A 167 -8.62 -12.27 0.60
C GLU A 167 -7.63 -11.57 -0.34
N SER A 168 -6.61 -10.91 0.22
CA SER A 168 -5.55 -10.24 -0.55
C SER A 168 -4.74 -11.21 -1.39
N LYS A 169 -4.37 -12.37 -0.82
CA LYS A 169 -3.63 -13.41 -1.55
C LYS A 169 -4.42 -13.97 -2.73
N LYS A 170 -5.73 -14.14 -2.58
CA LYS A 170 -6.61 -14.54 -3.70
C LYS A 170 -6.67 -13.46 -4.77
N ALA A 171 -6.81 -12.20 -4.37
CA ALA A 171 -6.85 -11.07 -5.31
C ALA A 171 -5.53 -10.85 -6.07
N GLN A 172 -4.40 -11.25 -5.49
CA GLN A 172 -3.08 -11.21 -6.15
C GLN A 172 -2.89 -12.27 -7.25
N VAL A 173 -3.77 -13.27 -7.35
CA VAL A 173 -3.64 -14.37 -8.32
C VAL A 173 -4.82 -14.36 -9.28
N ILE A 174 -4.53 -14.12 -10.56
CA ILE A 174 -5.52 -14.12 -11.64
C ILE A 174 -5.33 -15.39 -12.46
N HIS A 175 -6.38 -16.22 -12.50
CA HIS A 175 -6.42 -17.47 -13.26
C HIS A 175 -6.91 -17.18 -14.69
N VAL A 176 -5.97 -16.94 -15.62
CA VAL A 176 -6.32 -16.57 -16.99
C VAL A 176 -6.94 -17.73 -17.76
N GLY A 177 -6.50 -18.97 -17.49
CA GLY A 177 -7.08 -20.18 -18.10
C GLY A 177 -8.57 -20.30 -17.79
N ASP A 178 -8.95 -20.20 -16.51
CA ASP A 178 -10.34 -20.30 -16.06
C ASP A 178 -11.24 -19.25 -16.74
N MET A 179 -10.75 -18.01 -16.86
CA MET A 179 -11.50 -16.94 -17.56
C MET A 179 -11.71 -17.24 -19.05
N ILE A 180 -10.75 -17.89 -19.70
CA ILE A 180 -10.87 -18.33 -21.09
C ILE A 180 -11.92 -19.43 -21.18
N ASP A 181 -11.86 -20.45 -20.33
CA ASP A 181 -12.80 -21.58 -20.33
C ASP A 181 -14.25 -21.14 -20.04
N GLU A 182 -14.44 -20.15 -19.17
CA GLU A 182 -15.75 -19.55 -18.91
C GLU A 182 -16.34 -18.85 -20.14
N THR A 183 -15.49 -18.17 -20.91
CA THR A 183 -15.91 -17.32 -22.04
C THR A 183 -16.02 -18.10 -23.35
N TRP A 184 -15.11 -19.06 -23.56
CA TRP A 184 -14.98 -19.84 -24.77
C TRP A 184 -15.49 -21.26 -24.56
N GLN A 185 -16.77 -21.49 -24.88
CA GLN A 185 -17.39 -22.82 -24.77
C GLN A 185 -17.13 -23.74 -25.98
N GLY A 186 -16.22 -23.34 -26.87
CA GLY A 186 -15.98 -24.02 -28.15
C GLY A 186 -16.93 -23.55 -29.26
N ILE A 187 -16.89 -24.26 -30.39
CA ILE A 187 -17.85 -24.17 -31.50
C ILE A 187 -18.77 -25.39 -31.41
#